data_AF-A0A7C3CYR0-F1
#
_entry.id   AF-A0A7C3CYR0-F1
#
_cell.length_a   1.000
_cell.length_b   1.000
_cell.length_c   1.000
_cell.angle_alpha   90.00
_cell.angle_beta   90.00
_cell.angle_gamma   90.00
#
_symmetry.space_group_name_H-M   'P 1'
#
loop_
_entity.id
_entity.type
_entity.pdbx_description
1 polymer ?
#
loop_
_entity_poly.entity_id
_entity_poly.type
_entity_poly.pdbx_seq_one_letter_code
_entity_poly.pdbx_strand_id
1 'polypeptide(L)'
;MDIQRLRNLTTGLLHTEIGHIYEDLGAITGEQGLMTHMLPRVMKAVEPWLREHVTESRFWDGKYDTTHTGTIELPEPTEADRTEMFERYKAQPSPLEGKDVIAVQL
;
A
#
# COMPACT_ATOMS: atom_id res chain seq x y z
N MET A 1 -8.22 -9.44 6.56
CA MET A 1 -8.23 -8.67 5.31
C MET A 1 -8.80 -9.52 4.18
N ASP A 2 -9.64 -8.95 3.31
CA ASP A 2 -10.08 -9.63 2.09
C ASP A 2 -8.90 -9.86 1.14
N ILE A 3 -8.83 -11.05 0.54
CA ILE A 3 -7.68 -11.44 -0.31
C ILE A 3 -7.61 -10.59 -1.57
N GLN A 4 -8.75 -10.28 -2.22
CA GLN A 4 -8.73 -9.44 -3.43
C GLN A 4 -8.28 -8.01 -3.12
N ARG A 5 -8.66 -7.48 -1.94
CA ARG A 5 -8.14 -6.22 -1.43
C ARG A 5 -6.63 -6.24 -1.24
N LEU A 6 -6.09 -7.27 -0.58
CA LEU A 6 -4.65 -7.42 -0.38
C LEU A 6 -3.90 -7.51 -1.72
N ARG A 7 -4.48 -8.20 -2.71
CA ARG A 7 -3.89 -8.29 -4.06
C ARG A 7 -3.75 -6.94 -4.76
N ASN A 8 -4.60 -5.95 -4.45
CA ASN A 8 -4.36 -4.58 -4.94
C ASN A 8 -2.97 -4.08 -4.53
N LEU A 9 -2.57 -4.35 -3.28
CA LEU A 9 -1.33 -3.86 -2.71
C LEU A 9 -0.12 -4.67 -3.21
N THR A 10 -0.25 -5.99 -3.31
CA THR A 10 0.88 -6.89 -3.59
C THR A 10 1.19 -7.02 -5.08
N THR A 11 0.22 -6.83 -5.97
CA THR A 11 0.45 -6.91 -7.43
C THR A 11 0.50 -5.55 -8.11
N GLY A 12 0.03 -4.48 -7.47
CA GLY A 12 -0.14 -3.17 -8.10
C GLY A 12 -1.24 -3.12 -9.18
N LEU A 13 -2.13 -4.13 -9.22
CA LEU A 13 -3.26 -4.20 -10.14
C LEU A 13 -4.57 -4.05 -9.37
N LEU A 14 -5.51 -3.28 -9.90
CA LEU A 14 -6.79 -3.04 -9.26
C LEU A 14 -7.70 -4.27 -9.39
N HIS A 15 -7.71 -5.12 -8.36
CA HIS A 15 -8.58 -6.30 -8.20
C HIS A 15 -9.97 -5.93 -7.70
N THR A 16 -10.09 -4.82 -6.96
CA THR A 16 -11.36 -4.31 -6.41
C THR A 16 -11.59 -2.84 -6.76
N GLU A 17 -11.89 -1.98 -5.78
CA GLU A 17 -12.06 -0.54 -5.96
C GLU A 17 -10.86 0.25 -5.45
N ILE A 18 -10.65 1.44 -6.02
CA ILE A 18 -9.53 2.32 -5.63
C ILE A 18 -9.64 2.77 -4.16
N GLY A 19 -10.86 2.90 -3.63
CA GLY A 19 -11.14 3.24 -2.24
C GLY A 19 -10.49 2.27 -1.26
N HIS A 20 -10.51 0.97 -1.56
CA HIS A 20 -9.89 -0.05 -0.71
C HIS A 20 -8.39 0.17 -0.56
N ILE A 21 -7.69 0.65 -1.59
CA ILE A 21 -6.25 0.95 -1.47
C ILE A 21 -6.00 2.07 -0.45
N TYR A 22 -6.83 3.11 -0.43
CA TYR A 22 -6.71 4.17 0.58
C TYR A 22 -6.98 3.65 1.99
N GLU A 23 -8.06 2.89 2.15
CA GLU A 23 -8.44 2.29 3.43
C GLU A 23 -7.36 1.35 3.96
N ASP A 24 -6.87 0.45 3.12
CA ASP A 24 -5.92 -0.59 3.52
C ASP A 24 -4.54 0.01 3.82
N LEU A 25 -4.06 0.94 2.99
CA LEU A 25 -2.81 1.64 3.28
C LEU A 25 -2.93 2.51 4.54
N GLY A 26 -4.05 3.20 4.74
CA GLY A 26 -4.29 3.98 5.96
C GLY A 26 -4.34 3.11 7.21
N ALA A 27 -4.95 1.92 7.13
CA ALA A 27 -4.96 0.95 8.23
C ALA A 27 -3.56 0.39 8.54
N ILE A 28 -2.74 0.11 7.51
CA ILE A 28 -1.37 -0.41 7.69
C ILE A 28 -0.44 0.68 8.23
N THR A 29 -0.43 1.86 7.64
CA THR A 29 0.53 2.91 8.04
C THR A 29 0.07 3.71 9.25
N GLY A 30 -1.22 3.65 9.60
CA GLY A 30 -1.84 4.52 10.61
C GLY A 30 -2.07 5.96 10.13
N GLU A 31 -1.90 6.21 8.83
CA GLU A 31 -2.03 7.56 8.24
C GLU A 31 -3.45 7.80 7.71
N GLN A 32 -3.98 8.99 7.98
CA GLN A 32 -5.23 9.45 7.38
C GLN A 32 -4.94 10.48 6.28
N GLY A 33 -5.78 10.52 5.24
CA GLY A 33 -5.67 11.54 4.19
C GLY A 33 -4.57 11.29 3.15
N LEU A 34 -4.19 10.03 2.90
CA LEU A 34 -3.33 9.67 1.78
C LEU A 34 -3.90 10.23 0.46
N MET A 35 -3.06 10.92 -0.31
CA MET A 35 -3.44 11.45 -1.62
C MET A 35 -3.01 10.51 -2.74
N THR A 36 -3.72 10.52 -3.87
CA THR A 36 -3.46 9.62 -5.02
C THR A 36 -1.99 9.58 -5.45
N HIS A 37 -1.31 10.73 -5.47
CA HIS A 37 0.09 10.83 -5.88
C HIS A 37 1.09 10.25 -4.86
N MET A 38 0.64 9.99 -3.63
CA MET A 38 1.43 9.33 -2.58
C MET A 38 1.37 7.81 -2.72
N LEU A 39 0.23 7.25 -3.17
CA LEU A 39 -0.05 5.81 -3.15
C LEU A 39 1.08 4.94 -3.73
N PRO A 40 1.65 5.23 -4.92
CA PRO A 40 2.71 4.37 -5.46
C PRO A 40 3.95 4.28 -4.56
N ARG A 41 4.28 5.36 -3.85
CA ARG A 41 5.43 5.39 -2.93
C ARG A 41 5.09 4.73 -1.59
N VAL A 42 3.87 4.92 -1.10
CA VAL A 42 3.39 4.27 0.12
C VAL A 42 3.34 2.76 -0.08
N MET A 43 2.80 2.27 -1.21
CA MET A 43 2.79 0.84 -1.55
C MET A 43 4.20 0.23 -1.53
N LYS A 44 5.18 0.91 -2.13
CA LYS A 44 6.60 0.48 -2.08
C LYS A 44 7.18 0.48 -0.67
N ALA A 45 6.77 1.43 0.17
CA ALA A 45 7.27 1.56 1.53
C ALA A 45 6.73 0.46 2.46
N VAL A 46 5.49 0.03 2.25
CA VAL A 46 4.85 -1.06 3.04
C VAL A 46 5.20 -2.46 2.52
N GLU A 47 5.66 -2.59 1.28
CA GLU A 47 5.95 -3.88 0.64
C GLU A 47 6.85 -4.80 1.48
N PRO A 48 7.98 -4.34 2.09
CA PRO A 48 8.82 -5.23 2.90
C PRO A 48 8.07 -5.87 4.07
N TRP A 49 7.27 -5.08 4.80
CA TRP A 49 6.45 -5.58 5.90
C TRP A 49 5.37 -6.55 5.41
N LEU A 50 4.74 -6.26 4.25
CA LEU A 50 3.78 -7.19 3.65
C LEU A 50 4.45 -8.51 3.26
N ARG A 51 5.69 -8.50 2.75
CA ARG A 51 6.42 -9.72 2.38
C ARG A 51 6.78 -10.62 3.56
N GLU A 52 6.99 -10.02 4.73
CA GLU A 52 7.25 -10.77 5.98
C GLU A 52 6.00 -11.53 6.45
N HIS A 53 4.82 -10.94 6.26
CA HIS A 53 3.55 -11.49 6.75
C HIS A 53 2.75 -12.26 5.70
N VAL A 54 2.96 -11.98 4.42
CA VAL A 54 2.28 -12.60 3.27
C VAL A 54 3.31 -13.39 2.47
N THR A 55 3.55 -14.63 2.88
CA THR A 55 4.59 -15.49 2.29
C THR A 55 4.11 -16.29 1.09
N GLU A 56 2.79 -16.42 0.91
CA GLU A 56 2.21 -17.15 -0.20
C GLU A 56 2.55 -16.47 -1.54
N SER A 57 3.24 -17.22 -2.42
CA SER A 57 3.76 -16.72 -3.69
C SER A 57 2.68 -16.20 -4.64
N ARG A 58 1.45 -16.73 -4.53
CA ARG A 58 0.32 -16.31 -5.36
C ARG A 58 0.02 -14.82 -5.19
N PHE A 59 0.26 -14.20 -4.03
CA PHE A 59 0.07 -12.76 -3.83
C PHE A 59 1.07 -11.91 -4.62
N TRP A 60 2.24 -12.46 -4.97
CA TRP A 60 3.37 -11.71 -5.52
C TRP A 60 3.65 -12.03 -7.00
N ASP A 61 2.72 -12.69 -7.67
CA ASP A 61 2.88 -13.15 -9.06
C ASP A 61 2.67 -12.06 -10.11
N GLY A 62 2.22 -10.87 -9.69
CA GLY A 62 1.95 -9.74 -10.57
C GLY A 62 0.78 -9.96 -11.53
N LYS A 63 -0.10 -10.94 -11.28
CA LYS A 63 -1.20 -11.29 -12.17
C LYS A 63 -2.53 -10.82 -11.64
N TYR A 64 -3.40 -10.40 -12.55
CA TYR A 64 -4.81 -10.21 -12.25
C TYR A 64 -5.47 -11.59 -12.07
N ASP A 65 -6.00 -11.85 -10.88
CA ASP A 65 -6.59 -13.14 -10.52
C ASP A 65 -7.82 -12.93 -9.63
N THR A 66 -9.00 -13.15 -10.19
CA THR A 66 -10.29 -13.04 -9.50
C THR A 66 -10.69 -14.31 -8.74
N THR A 67 -9.92 -15.39 -8.89
CA THR A 67 -10.21 -16.69 -8.27
C THR A 67 -9.50 -16.89 -6.94
N HIS A 68 -8.53 -16.03 -6.60
CA HIS A 68 -7.88 -16.04 -5.31
C HIS A 68 -8.76 -15.31 -4.28
N THR A 69 -9.72 -16.01 -3.68
CA THR A 69 -10.75 -15.42 -2.81
C THR A 69 -10.66 -15.94 -1.38
N GLY A 70 -11.32 -15.23 -0.46
CA GLY A 70 -11.32 -15.55 0.97
C GLY A 70 -10.75 -14.40 1.80
N THR A 71 -10.36 -14.71 3.02
CA THR A 71 -9.81 -13.76 3.98
C THR A 71 -8.49 -14.28 4.53
N ILE A 72 -7.54 -13.37 4.74
CA ILE A 72 -6.27 -13.64 5.42
C ILE A 72 -6.15 -12.76 6.66
N GLU A 73 -5.60 -13.31 7.73
CA GLU A 73 -5.25 -12.53 8.92
C GLU A 73 -3.89 -11.87 8.71
N LEU A 74 -3.86 -10.54 8.87
CA LEU A 74 -2.62 -9.77 8.94
C LEU A 74 -2.50 -9.24 10.37
N PRO A 75 -1.32 -9.31 10.99
CA PRO A 75 -1.12 -8.67 12.28
C PRO A 75 -1.22 -7.16 12.14
N GLU A 76 -1.54 -6.49 13.24
CA GLU A 76 -1.49 -5.03 13.29
C GLU A 76 -0.01 -4.57 13.30
N PRO A 77 0.38 -3.63 12.42
CA PRO A 77 1.74 -3.09 12.42
C PRO A 77 2.07 -2.42 13.76
N THR A 78 3.25 -2.72 14.30
CA THR A 78 3.79 -2.08 15.49
C THR A 78 4.24 -0.64 15.20
N GLU A 79 4.53 0.14 16.24
CA GLU A 79 5.11 1.48 16.06
C GLU A 79 6.46 1.44 15.33
N ALA A 80 7.26 0.39 15.57
CA ALA A 80 8.53 0.18 14.89
C ALA A 80 8.30 -0.07 13.39
N ASP A 81 7.35 -0.95 13.04
CA ASP A 81 7.00 -1.23 11.64
C ASP A 81 6.59 0.05 10.91
N ARG A 82 5.70 0.85 11.51
CA ARG A 82 5.22 2.11 10.93
C ARG A 82 6.35 3.12 10.78
N THR A 83 7.27 3.19 11.75
CA THR A 83 8.47 4.04 11.67
C THR A 83 9.34 3.62 10.49
N GLU A 84 9.59 2.32 10.30
CA GLU A 84 10.38 1.85 9.16
C GLU A 84 9.70 2.10 7.81
N MET A 85 8.38 1.91 7.71
CA MET A 85 7.60 2.26 6.52
C MET A 85 7.76 3.76 6.20
N PHE A 86 7.68 4.62 7.22
CA PHE A 86 7.85 6.06 7.04
C PHE A 86 9.26 6.44 6.58
N GLU A 87 10.31 5.85 7.15
CA GLU A 87 11.69 6.07 6.69
C GLU A 87 11.89 5.63 5.23
N ARG A 88 11.35 4.45 4.85
CA ARG A 88 11.37 3.98 3.46
C ARG A 88 10.61 4.91 2.52
N TYR A 89 9.50 5.50 2.97
CA TYR A 89 8.74 6.47 2.17
C TYR A 89 9.54 7.76 1.94
N LYS A 90 10.15 8.32 2.98
CA LYS A 90 10.96 9.55 2.88
C LYS A 90 12.18 9.39 1.97
N ALA A 91 12.80 8.22 1.97
CA ALA A 91 13.96 7.93 1.14
C ALA A 91 13.63 7.84 -0.36
N GLN A 92 12.35 7.73 -0.74
CA GLN A 92 11.94 7.66 -2.14
C GLN A 92 11.92 9.05 -2.80
N PRO A 93 12.31 9.15 -4.08
CA PRO A 93 12.27 10.41 -4.81
C PRO A 93 10.85 10.97 -4.87
N SER A 94 10.70 12.29 -4.68
CA SER A 94 9.38 12.91 -4.74
C SER A 94 8.95 13.14 -6.20
N PRO A 95 7.77 12.66 -6.62
CA PRO A 95 7.29 12.85 -7.99
C PRO A 95 6.95 14.31 -8.31
N LEU A 96 6.93 15.18 -7.30
CA LEU A 96 6.69 16.62 -7.41
C LEU A 96 7.97 17.45 -7.25
N GLU A 97 9.11 16.80 -7.00
CA GLU A 97 10.39 17.50 -6.89
C GLU A 97 10.72 18.23 -8.20
N GLY A 98 11.03 19.52 -8.09
CA GLY A 98 11.37 20.37 -9.24
C GLY A 98 10.19 20.69 -10.18
N LYS A 99 8.95 20.40 -9.79
CA LYS A 99 7.75 20.76 -10.58
C LYS A 99 7.06 21.99 -10.01
N ASP A 100 6.66 22.90 -10.90
CA ASP A 100 5.78 24.02 -10.55
C ASP A 100 4.37 23.47 -10.28
N VAL A 101 4.06 23.27 -9.00
CA VAL A 101 2.75 22.79 -8.53
C VAL A 101 1.96 23.93 -7.90
N ILE A 102 0.68 24.05 -8.25
CA ILE A 102 -0.24 24.99 -7.61
C ILE A 102 -0.89 24.25 -6.42
N ALA A 103 -0.66 24.74 -5.20
CA ALA A 103 -1.36 24.26 -4.03
C ALA A 103 -2.83 24.71 -4.10
N VAL A 104 -3.75 23.76 -4.22
CA VAL A 104 -5.19 24.02 -4.08
C VAL A 104 -5.53 23.76 -2.61
N GLN A 105 -5.82 24.81 -1.85
CA GLN A 105 -6.39 24.68 -0.51
C GLN A 105 -7.87 24.28 -0.67
N LEU A 106 -8.26 23.17 -0.02
CA LEU A 106 -9.65 22.72 0.10
C LEU A 106 -10.34 23.42 1.28
#